data_AF-A0A0F9PLT5-F1
#
_entry.id   AF-A0A0F9PLT5-F1
#
_cell.length_a   1.000
_cell.length_b   1.000
_cell.length_c   1.000
_cell.angle_alpha   90.00
_cell.angle_beta   90.00
_cell.angle_gamma   90.00
#
_symmetry.space_group_name_H-M   'P 1'
#
loop_
_entity.id
_entity.type
_entity.pdbx_description
1 polymer ?
#
loop_
_entity_poly.entity_id
_entity_poly.type
_entity_poly.pdbx_seq_one_letter_code
_entity_poly.pdbx_strand_id
1 'polypeptide(L)' 'MTTKQLRERLKLSQDQFAARLRVAPYSVRRWESGKCKPGTLSLMRIKEVFNVEL' A
#
# COMPACT_ATOMS: atom_id res chain seq x y z
N MET A 1 4.58 6.77 -8.75
CA MET A 1 4.59 7.10 -7.31
C MET A 1 4.70 5.80 -6.53
N THR A 2 5.42 5.73 -5.40
CA THR A 2 5.56 4.48 -4.64
C THR A 2 4.41 4.28 -3.65
N THR A 3 4.22 3.05 -3.18
CA THR A 3 3.24 2.74 -2.12
C THR A 3 3.46 3.59 -0.86
N LYS A 4 4.73 3.83 -0.48
CA LYS A 4 5.11 4.69 0.64
C LYS A 4 4.67 6.14 0.43
N GLN A 5 4.96 6.69 -0.75
CA GLN A 5 4.56 8.07 -1.09
C GLN A 5 3.04 8.23 -1.07
N LEU A 6 2.28 7.21 -1.49
CA LEU A 6 0.82 7.21 -1.40
C LEU A 6 0.34 7.24 0.04
N ARG A 7 0.84 6.32 0.85
CA ARG A 7 0.47 6.26 2.27
C ARG A 7 0.75 7.57 2.99
N GLU A 8 1.92 8.17 2.75
CA GLU A 8 2.34 9.42 3.39
C GLU A 8 1.48 10.60 2.96
N ARG A 9 1.12 10.69 1.66
CA ARG A 9 0.17 11.70 1.16
C ARG A 9 -1.21 11.58 1.80
N LEU A 10 -1.66 10.36 2.06
CA LEU A 10 -2.92 10.07 2.74
C LEU A 10 -2.84 10.24 4.27
N LYS A 11 -1.66 10.55 4.83
CA LYS A 11 -1.39 10.68 6.27
C LYS A 11 -1.78 9.43 7.07
N LEU A 12 -1.58 8.24 6.49
CA LEU A 12 -1.89 6.96 7.13
C LEU A 12 -0.63 6.32 7.74
N SER A 13 -0.81 5.63 8.87
CA SER A 13 0.19 4.67 9.36
C SER A 13 0.25 3.44 8.44
N GLN A 14 1.32 2.64 8.55
CA GLN A 14 1.41 1.38 7.79
C GLN A 14 0.24 0.44 8.11
N ASP A 15 -0.18 0.39 9.38
CA ASP A 15 -1.29 -0.44 9.84
C ASP A 15 -2.64 0.05 9.29
N GLN A 16 -2.89 1.36 9.30
CA GLN A 16 -4.10 1.93 8.73
C GLN A 16 -4.18 1.69 7.21
N PHE A 17 -3.05 1.85 6.52
CA PHE A 17 -2.96 1.59 5.09
C PHE A 17 -3.22 0.10 4.78
N ALA A 18 -2.63 -0.80 5.56
CA ALA A 18 -2.83 -2.24 5.44
C ALA A 18 -4.30 -2.63 5.70
N ALA A 19 -4.92 -2.06 6.73
CA ALA A 19 -6.33 -2.30 7.07
C ALA A 19 -7.27 -1.89 5.93
N ARG A 20 -7.05 -0.74 5.30
CA ARG A 20 -7.83 -0.27 4.13
C ARG A 20 -7.72 -1.23 2.94
N LEU A 21 -6.54 -1.81 2.74
CA LEU A 21 -6.25 -2.77 1.68
C LEU A 21 -6.64 -4.22 2.03
N ARG A 22 -7.03 -4.49 3.28
CA ARG A 22 -7.27 -5.83 3.82
C ARG A 22 -6.06 -6.77 3.67
N VAL A 23 -4.86 -6.24 3.92
CA VAL A 23 -3.61 -7.01 3.96
C VAL A 23 -2.98 -6.95 5.35
N ALA A 24 -2.09 -7.88 5.65
CA ALA A 24 -1.31 -7.82 6.90
C ALA A 24 -0.38 -6.59 6.89
N PRO A 25 -0.20 -5.88 8.03
CA PRO A 25 0.73 -4.75 8.13
C PRO A 25 2.17 -5.08 7.70
N TYR A 26 2.60 -6.31 7.98
CA TYR A 26 3.91 -6.81 7.54
C TYR A 26 4.10 -6.79 6.01
N SER A 27 3.02 -6.97 5.22
CA SER A 27 3.07 -6.84 3.76
C SER A 27 3.45 -5.42 3.34
N VAL A 28 2.78 -4.42 3.92
CA VAL A 28 3.09 -2.99 3.66
C VAL A 28 4.52 -2.67 4.08
N ARG A 29 4.97 -3.17 5.23
CA ARG A 29 6.36 -2.99 5.68
C ARG A 29 7.38 -3.53 4.67
N ARG A 30 7.16 -4.72 4.09
CA ARG A 30 8.07 -5.27 3.07
C ARG A 30 8.01 -4.49 1.76
N TRP A 31 6.85 -3.99 1.36
CA TRP A 31 6.69 -3.13 0.18
C TRP A 31 7.49 -1.85 0.31
N GLU A 32 7.36 -1.17 1.45
CA GLU A 32 8.02 0.11 1.68
C GLU A 32 9.51 -0.01 1.98
N SER A 33 9.96 -1.16 2.49
CA SER A 33 11.38 -1.45 2.69
C SER A 33 12.07 -2.00 1.44
N GLY A 34 11.36 -2.14 0.31
CA GLY A 34 11.90 -2.72 -0.93
C GLY A 34 12.19 -4.22 -0.88
N LYS A 35 11.80 -4.93 0.19
CA LYS A 35 12.01 -6.39 0.34
C LYS A 35 11.17 -7.20 -0.64
N CYS A 36 10.00 -6.69 -1.02
CA CYS A 36 9.20 -7.19 -2.13
C CYS A 36 8.34 -6.04 -2.68
N LYS A 37 7.81 -6.18 -3.89
CA LYS A 37 6.84 -5.22 -4.44
C LYS A 37 5.41 -5.77 -4.23
N PRO A 38 4.38 -4.90 -4.20
CA PRO A 38 3.00 -5.38 -4.26
C PRO A 38 2.78 -6.15 -5.56
N GLY A 39 2.17 -7.34 -5.48
CA GLY A 39 1.79 -8.11 -6.67
C GLY A 39 0.60 -7.49 -7.39
N THR A 40 0.23 -8.04 -8.55
CA THR A 40 -0.86 -7.51 -9.40
C THR A 40 -2.17 -7.29 -8.64
N LEU A 41 -2.62 -8.25 -7.84
CA LEU A 41 -3.85 -8.12 -7.05
C LEU A 41 -3.76 -7.01 -6.00
N SER A 42 -2.60 -6.88 -5.33
CA SER A 42 -2.38 -5.81 -4.36
C SER A 42 -2.34 -4.44 -5.04
N LEU A 43 -1.72 -4.33 -6.22
CA LEU A 43 -1.71 -3.09 -7.00
C LEU A 43 -3.13 -2.70 -7.43
N MET A 44 -3.91 -3.63 -8.00
CA MET A 44 -5.31 -3.40 -8.35
C MET A 44 -6.11 -2.92 -7.14
N ARG A 45 -5.93 -3.56 -5.99
CA ARG A 45 -6.61 -3.16 -4.75
C ARG A 45 -6.22 -1.76 -4.29
N ILE A 46 -4.95 -1.38 -4.42
CA ILE A 46 -4.51 -0.02 -4.07
C ILE A 46 -5.15 1.01 -4.99
N LYS A 47 -5.18 0.74 -6.31
CA LYS A 47 -5.84 1.62 -7.29
C LYS A 47 -7.33 1.80 -6.97
N GLU A 48 -8.03 0.70 -6.70
CA GLU A 48 -9.45 0.69 -6.39
C GLU A 48 -9.77 1.42 -5.06
N VAL A 49 -9.06 1.09 -3.97
CA VAL A 49 -9.37 1.63 -2.63
C VAL A 49 -9.09 3.12 -2.51
N PHE A 50 -8.05 3.60 -3.17
CA PHE A 50 -7.62 4.99 -3.05
C PHE A 50 -7.94 5.83 -4.28
N ASN A 51 -8.54 5.24 -5.31
CA ASN A 51 -8.87 5.89 -6.58
C ASN A 51 -7.65 6.60 -7.20
N VAL A 52 -6.55 5.88 -7.34
CA VAL A 52 -5.26 6.41 -7.85
C VAL A 52 -4.69 5.53 -8.96
N GLU A 53 -3.85 6.12 -9.81
CA GLU A 53 -2.98 5.40 -10.73
C GLU A 53 -1.60 5.14 -10.10
N LEU A 54 -1.12 3.89 -10.23
CA LEU A 54 0.11 3.36 -9.63
C LEU A 54 0.93 2.56 -10.63
#